data_AF-A0A9E2U7C4-F1
#
_entry.id   AF-A0A9E2U7C4-F1
#
_cell.length_a   1.000
_cell.length_b   1.000
_cell.length_c   1.000
_cell.angle_alpha   90.00
_cell.angle_beta   90.00
_cell.angle_gamma   90.00
#
_symmetry.space_group_name_H-M   'P 1'
#
loop_
_entity.id
_entity.type
_entity.pdbx_description
1 polymer ?
#
loop_
_entity_poly.entity_id
_entity_poly.type
_entity_poly.pdbx_seq_one_letter_code
_entity_poly.pdbx_strand_id
1 'polypeptide(L)' 'MPQTANTDQTIARTAKPAYSIARAVEQSGTVIEVKGLQTYLFTRAGIVKAVDDVSFSLRQGETLAVVGESGCGKSM' A
#
# COMPACT_ATOMS: atom_id res chain seq x y z
N MET A 1 -45.79 -30.94 38.85
CA MET A 1 -45.16 -30.35 37.64
C MET A 1 -45.66 -28.93 37.46
N PRO A 2 -44.76 -27.94 37.51
CA PRO A 2 -44.90 -26.75 36.66
C PRO A 2 -43.60 -26.44 35.89
N GLN A 3 -43.69 -26.34 34.56
CA GLN A 3 -42.81 -25.52 33.73
C GLN A 3 -43.46 -24.12 33.72
N THR A 4 -42.80 -22.96 33.70
CA THR A 4 -41.92 -22.41 32.67
C THR A 4 -41.51 -21.00 33.14
N ALA A 5 -40.25 -20.58 32.99
CA ALA A 5 -39.86 -19.18 32.75
C ALA A 5 -38.33 -19.11 32.56
N ASN A 6 -37.90 -19.26 31.31
CA ASN A 6 -36.61 -18.76 30.87
C ASN A 6 -36.68 -17.24 30.78
N THR A 7 -35.78 -16.54 31.46
CA THR A 7 -35.38 -15.17 31.09
C THR A 7 -33.86 -15.05 31.23
N ASP A 8 -33.19 -15.61 30.24
CA ASP A 8 -32.11 -14.98 29.48
C ASP A 8 -31.14 -14.08 30.27
N GLN A 9 -30.35 -14.69 31.15
CA GLN A 9 -29.11 -14.12 31.66
C GLN A 9 -28.02 -14.22 30.58
N THR A 10 -28.08 -13.47 29.49
CA THR A 10 -26.86 -13.21 28.69
C THR A 10 -26.98 -11.93 27.86
N ILE A 11 -26.99 -10.76 28.51
CA ILE A 11 -26.69 -9.50 27.81
C ILE A 11 -25.17 -9.45 27.56
N ALA A 12 -24.70 -10.29 26.64
CA ALA A 12 -23.38 -10.20 26.04
C ALA A 12 -23.30 -8.89 25.24
N ARG A 13 -23.03 -7.78 25.93
CA ARG A 13 -22.55 -6.55 25.30
C ARG A 13 -21.08 -6.73 24.92
N THR A 14 -20.84 -7.60 23.93
CA THR A 14 -19.58 -7.59 23.20
C THR A 14 -19.57 -6.33 22.36
N ALA A 15 -18.95 -5.27 22.88
CA ALA A 15 -18.44 -4.20 22.05
C ALA A 15 -17.54 -4.85 20.98
N LYS A 16 -17.97 -4.86 19.72
CA LYS A 16 -17.11 -5.22 18.59
C LYS A 16 -16.01 -4.16 18.49
N PRO A 17 -14.73 -4.46 18.80
CA PRO A 17 -13.67 -3.56 18.45
C PRO A 17 -13.29 -3.78 16.98
N ALA A 18 -12.70 -2.72 16.43
CA ALA A 18 -11.82 -2.70 15.27
C ALA A 18 -12.43 -3.09 13.91
N TYR A 19 -12.62 -2.04 13.11
CA TYR A 19 -12.64 -2.04 11.65
C TYR A 19 -11.91 -3.26 11.05
N SER A 20 -12.68 -4.18 10.47
CA SER A 20 -12.15 -5.34 9.77
C SER A 20 -11.50 -4.89 8.46
N ILE A 21 -10.19 -4.61 8.48
CA ILE A 21 -9.38 -4.40 7.27
C ILE A 21 -8.98 -5.72 6.58
N ALA A 22 -9.74 -6.79 6.80
CA ALA A 22 -9.55 -8.04 6.07
C ALA A 22 -10.12 -7.89 4.65
N ARG A 23 -9.43 -7.10 3.80
CA ARG A 23 -9.57 -7.29 2.36
C ARG A 23 -8.85 -8.58 2.01
N ALA A 24 -9.63 -9.59 1.65
CA ALA A 24 -9.15 -10.74 0.92
C ALA A 24 -8.57 -10.24 -0.41
N VAL A 25 -7.27 -10.00 -0.43
CA VAL A 25 -6.50 -9.69 -1.64
C VAL A 25 -5.90 -11.01 -2.10
N GLU A 26 -6.68 -11.83 -2.80
CA GLU A 26 -6.09 -12.59 -3.89
C GLU A 26 -5.87 -11.62 -5.04
N GLN A 27 -4.76 -10.88 -5.00
CA GLN A 27 -4.36 -10.04 -6.12
C GLN A 27 -2.94 -10.38 -6.54
N SER A 28 -2.87 -11.52 -7.23
CA SER A 28 -1.65 -12.11 -7.77
C SER A 28 -1.25 -11.42 -9.07
N GLY A 29 -1.05 -10.11 -9.05
CA GLY A 29 -0.64 -9.35 -10.23
C GLY A 29 0.29 -8.20 -9.88
N THR A 30 1.48 -8.22 -10.48
CA THR A 30 2.28 -6.99 -10.61
C THR A 30 1.48 -6.02 -11.49
N VAL A 31 1.16 -4.85 -10.96
CA VAL A 31 0.43 -3.80 -11.68
C VAL A 31 1.37 -2.79 -12.33
N ILE A 32 2.55 -2.58 -11.74
CA ILE A 32 3.59 -1.72 -12.32
C ILE A 32 4.89 -2.51 -12.29
N GLU A 33 5.61 -2.53 -13.42
CA GLU A 33 6.96 -3.05 -13.53
C GLU A 33 7.84 -1.99 -14.22
N VAL A 34 8.91 -1.60 -13.55
CA VAL A 34 9.93 -0.67 -14.04
C VAL A 34 11.27 -1.40 -14.02
N LYS A 35 11.99 -1.35 -15.15
CA LYS A 35 13.29 -2.00 -15.33
C LYS A 35 14.27 -1.00 -15.93
N GLY A 36 15.41 -0.82 -15.26
CA GLY A 36 16.54 -0.01 -15.71
C GLY A 36 16.18 1.43 -16.10
N LEU A 37 15.29 2.06 -15.34
CA LEU A 37 14.87 3.43 -15.62
C LEU A 37 16.07 4.38 -15.51
N GLN A 38 16.31 5.11 -16.60
CA GLN A 38 17.34 6.14 -16.68
C GLN A 38 16.75 7.39 -17.30
N THR A 39 16.96 8.53 -16.65
CA THR A 39 16.48 9.83 -17.13
C THR A 39 17.65 10.82 -17.15
N TYR A 40 17.81 11.53 -18.26
CA TYR A 40 18.88 12.51 -18.47
C TYR A 40 18.29 13.89 -18.73
N LEU A 41 18.85 14.90 -18.07
CA LEU A 41 18.47 16.30 -18.21
C LEU A 41 19.59 17.07 -18.90
N PHE A 42 19.25 17.74 -20.00
CA PHE A 42 20.17 18.57 -20.75
C PHE A 42 20.03 20.01 -20.28
N THR A 43 20.98 20.45 -19.45
CA THR A 43 21.02 21.81 -18.92
C THR A 43 22.15 22.61 -19.56
N ARG A 44 22.14 23.93 -19.38
CA ARG A 44 23.26 24.78 -19.83
C ARG A 44 24.59 24.44 -19.13
N ALA A 45 24.52 23.86 -17.93
CA ALA A 45 25.69 23.44 -17.15
C ALA A 45 26.20 22.04 -17.52
N GLY A 46 25.51 21.34 -18.42
CA GLY A 46 25.85 19.98 -18.84
C GLY A 46 24.68 19.00 -18.70
N ILE A 47 25.00 17.72 -18.91
CA ILE A 47 24.05 16.61 -18.82
C ILE A 47 24.02 16.12 -17.37
N VAL A 48 22.84 16.06 -16.78
CA VAL A 48 22.60 15.50 -15.45
C VAL A 48 21.85 14.19 -15.61
N LYS A 49 22.38 13.11 -15.02
CA LYS A 49 21.67 11.84 -14.91
C LYS A 49 20.75 11.89 -13.69
N ALA A 50 19.47 12.16 -13.91
CA ALA A 50 18.49 12.41 -12.85
C ALA A 50 17.93 11.12 -12.23
N VAL A 51 17.86 10.04 -13.03
CA VAL A 51 17.56 8.69 -12.55
C VAL A 51 18.60 7.75 -13.16
N ASP A 52 19.16 6.86 -12.34
CA ASP A 52 20.19 5.92 -12.76
C ASP A 52 19.79 4.47 -12.42
N ASP A 53 19.43 3.72 -13.46
CA ASP A 53 19.22 2.27 -13.44
C ASP A 53 18.24 1.78 -12.37
N VAL A 54 17.12 2.50 -12.22
CA VAL A 54 16.13 2.17 -11.19
C VAL A 54 15.17 1.09 -11.69
N SER A 55 15.07 -0.01 -10.95
CA SER A 55 14.16 -1.12 -11.23
C SER A 55 13.28 -1.42 -10.01
N PHE A 56 11.97 -1.47 -10.19
CA PHE A 56 11.02 -1.85 -9.13
C PHE A 56 9.73 -2.41 -9.72
N SER A 57 8.97 -3.12 -8.88
CA SER A 57 7.64 -3.60 -9.21
C SER A 57 6.66 -3.21 -8.11
N LEU A 58 5.43 -2.87 -8.49
CA LEU A 58 4.31 -2.66 -7.56
C LEU A 58 3.26 -3.73 -7.82
N ARG A 59 2.85 -4.45 -6.78
CA ARG A 59 1.75 -5.41 -6.87
C ARG A 59 0.44 -4.74 -6.52
N GLN A 60 -0.65 -5.34 -6.96
CA GLN A 60 -1.97 -4.81 -6.66
C GLN A 60 -2.20 -4.81 -5.14
N GLY A 61 -2.74 -3.71 -4.61
CA GLY A 61 -2.96 -3.54 -3.18
C GLY A 61 -1.72 -3.08 -2.39
N GLU A 62 -0.55 -2.98 -3.02
CA GLU A 62 0.64 -2.40 -2.40
C GLU A 62 0.66 -0.88 -2.56
N THR A 63 1.30 -0.21 -1.60
CA THR A 63 1.62 1.22 -1.67
C THR A 63 3.13 1.38 -1.73
N LEU A 64 3.62 2.02 -2.79
CA LEU A 64 5.02 2.41 -2.91
C LEU A 64 5.16 3.92 -2.68
N ALA A 65 6.09 4.30 -1.82
CA ALA A 65 6.43 5.69 -1.55
C ALA A 65 7.86 5.97 -2.01
N VAL A 66 8.04 7.02 -2.81
CA VAL A 66 9.35 7.51 -3.23
C VAL A 66 9.72 8.72 -2.37
N VAL A 67 10.82 8.61 -1.62
CA VAL A 67 11.28 9.64 -0.67
C VAL A 67 12.72 10.04 -0.95
N GLY A 68 13.10 11.25 -0.54
CA GLY A 68 14.46 11.78 -0.74
C GLY A 68 14.50 13.30 -0.82
N GLU A 69 15.70 13.87 -0.74
CA GLU A 69 15.95 15.31 -0.74
C GLU A 69 15.44 16.01 -2.01
N SER A 70 15.20 17.32 -1.93
CA SER A 70 14.79 18.10 -3.12
C SER A 70 15.85 17.96 -4.22
N GLY A 71 15.43 17.61 -5.44
CA GLY A 71 16.34 17.44 -6.58
C GLY A 71 16.90 16.02 -6.79
N CYS A 72 16.59 15.03 -5.94
CA CYS A 72 17.10 13.65 -6.11
C CYS A 72 16.39 12.81 -7.19
N GLY A 73 15.61 13.43 -8.10
CA GLY A 73 14.99 12.73 -9.23
C GLY A 73 13.63 12.07 -8.98
N LYS A 74 12.98 12.27 -7.83
CA LYS A 74 11.68 11.63 -7.48
C LYS A 74 10.52 11.94 -8.44
N SER A 75 10.59 13.06 -9.17
CA SER A 75 9.53 13.53 -10.08
C SER A 75 9.88 13.32 -11.56
N MET A 76 11.00 12.64 -11.84
CA MET A 76 11.55 12.41 -13.18
C MET A 76 11.15 11.06 -13.77
#